data_AF-A0A1G2CG87-F1
#
_entry.id   AF-A0A1G2CG87-F1
#
_cell.length_a   1.000
_cell.length_b   1.000
_cell.length_c   1.000
_cell.angle_alpha   90.00
_cell.angle_beta   90.00
_cell.angle_gamma   90.00
#
_symmetry.space_group_name_H-M   'P 1'
#
loop_
_entity.id
_entity.type
_entity.pdbx_description
1 polymer ?
#
loop_
_entity_poly.entity_id
_entity_poly.type
_entity_poly.pdbx_seq_one_letter_code
_entity_poly.pdbx_strand_id
1 'polypeptide(L)'
;MSHYGENDNFQDVPFFFVIQQTRQITWHFFGFCYSLEMKENPEHKEIERIQTAALLLGDQMYTGQTHLEALVALQKEHPDYNTWVGERAPKQGFITSTGRFVDRDEAGKIADNAEQLEHLESNSRRRARGDLHSEDLAP
;
A
#
# COMPACT_ATOMS: atom_id res chain seq x y z
N MET A 1 56.04 -13.93 -14.72
CA MET A 1 56.17 -13.93 -13.24
C MET A 1 56.08 -12.50 -12.77
N SER A 2 55.22 -12.29 -11.78
CA SER A 2 54.75 -11.04 -11.19
C SER A 2 55.84 -10.14 -10.60
N HIS A 3 55.55 -8.84 -10.46
CA HIS A 3 55.68 -8.04 -9.22
C HIS A 3 55.19 -6.60 -9.54
N TYR A 4 54.02 -6.18 -9.02
CA TYR A 4 53.82 -5.37 -7.79
C TYR A 4 54.27 -3.90 -7.91
N GLY A 5 53.39 -2.96 -7.51
CA GLY A 5 53.83 -1.65 -7.01
C GLY A 5 52.96 -0.45 -7.37
N GLU A 6 51.91 -0.24 -6.56
CA GLU A 6 51.26 1.03 -6.26
C GLU A 6 52.27 2.17 -6.07
N ASN A 7 52.00 3.38 -6.58
CA ASN A 7 52.57 4.61 -6.04
C ASN A 7 51.74 5.84 -6.44
N ASP A 8 51.45 6.61 -5.40
CA ASP A 8 50.78 7.89 -5.33
C ASP A 8 51.31 8.94 -6.32
N ASN A 9 50.40 9.72 -6.90
CA ASN A 9 50.79 11.03 -7.41
C ASN A 9 49.66 12.06 -7.20
N PHE A 10 49.75 12.71 -6.04
CA PHE A 10 48.95 13.85 -5.65
C PHE A 10 49.80 15.10 -5.91
N GLN A 11 49.55 15.83 -7.00
CA GLN A 11 50.00 17.22 -7.17
C GLN A 11 49.35 17.84 -8.40
N ASP A 12 48.33 18.66 -8.18
CA ASP A 12 48.23 20.02 -8.74
C ASP A 12 46.94 20.70 -8.26
N VAL A 13 47.07 21.52 -7.22
CA VAL A 13 46.17 22.64 -6.88
C VAL A 13 47.07 23.88 -6.90
N PRO A 14 46.66 25.05 -7.43
CA PRO A 14 45.62 25.84 -6.77
C PRO A 14 44.81 26.79 -7.67
N PHE A 15 43.51 26.96 -7.41
CA PHE A 15 42.95 28.32 -7.42
C PHE A 15 41.92 28.47 -6.31
N PHE A 16 42.32 29.28 -5.35
CA PHE A 16 41.50 29.85 -4.29
C PHE A 16 40.29 30.57 -4.89
N PHE A 17 39.10 30.23 -4.41
CA PHE A 17 38.16 31.27 -4.00
C PHE A 17 37.72 30.98 -2.57
N VAL A 18 38.30 31.76 -1.66
CA VAL A 18 37.87 31.93 -0.28
C VAL A 18 36.60 32.78 -0.30
N ILE A 19 35.47 32.19 0.05
CA ILE A 19 34.39 32.93 0.70
C ILE A 19 34.36 32.42 2.15
N GLN A 20 35.12 33.11 3.00
CA GLN A 20 34.98 33.02 4.44
C GLN A 20 33.64 33.66 4.82
N GLN A 21 32.64 32.85 5.17
CA GLN A 21 31.70 33.28 6.20
C GLN A 21 31.12 32.08 6.97
N THR A 22 31.86 31.69 8.00
CA THR A 22 31.37 31.30 9.33
C THR A 22 30.06 30.51 9.44
N ARG A 23 30.24 29.29 9.96
CA ARG A 23 29.51 28.66 11.08
C ARG A 23 28.36 27.70 10.76
N GLN A 24 28.45 26.59 11.48
CA GLN A 24 27.44 25.55 11.78
C GLN A 24 27.26 24.46 10.72
N ILE A 25 28.04 23.38 10.90
CA ILE A 25 27.62 22.03 10.49
C ILE A 25 26.49 21.64 11.44
N THR A 26 25.26 21.65 10.96
CA THR A 26 24.15 20.95 11.61
C THR A 26 23.75 19.81 10.68
N TRP A 27 23.97 18.59 11.14
CA TRP A 27 23.51 17.38 10.47
C TRP A 27 21.99 17.34 10.51
N HIS A 28 21.35 17.81 9.45
CA HIS A 28 19.96 17.46 9.17
C HIS A 28 19.99 16.23 8.25
N PHE A 29 19.70 15.07 8.83
CA PHE A 29 19.16 13.93 8.09
C PHE A 29 17.83 14.38 7.47
N PHE A 30 17.90 15.05 6.32
CA PHE A 30 16.74 15.25 5.47
C PHE A 30 16.71 14.07 4.50
N GLY A 31 15.68 13.24 4.68
CA GLY A 31 15.45 12.03 3.91
C GLY A 31 15.64 12.30 2.43
N PHE A 32 16.46 11.47 1.81
CA PHE A 32 16.59 11.37 0.38
C PHE A 32 15.22 10.99 -0.19
N CYS A 33 14.41 11.98 -0.57
CA CYS A 33 13.23 11.77 -1.39
C CYS A 33 13.72 11.33 -2.78
N TYR A 34 13.87 10.02 -2.96
CA TYR A 34 13.88 9.42 -4.30
C TYR A 34 12.50 9.71 -4.91
N SER A 35 12.39 10.84 -5.60
CA SER A 35 11.31 11.09 -6.55
C SER A 35 11.60 10.23 -7.77
N LEU A 36 11.18 8.97 -7.70
CA LEU A 36 11.14 8.09 -8.86
C LEU A 36 10.05 8.63 -9.77
N GLU A 37 10.46 9.47 -10.72
CA GLU A 37 9.67 9.79 -11.90
C GLU A 37 9.50 8.49 -12.71
N MET A 38 8.49 7.70 -12.35
CA MET A 38 8.10 6.54 -13.14
C MET A 38 7.50 7.06 -14.44
N LYS A 39 8.27 6.96 -15.52
CA LYS A 39 7.76 7.04 -16.89
C LYS A 39 6.60 6.06 -17.02
N GLU A 40 5.39 6.57 -17.08
CA GLU A 40 4.20 5.79 -17.40
C GLU A 40 4.40 5.12 -18.76
N ASN A 41 4.50 3.79 -18.74
CA ASN A 41 4.42 2.96 -19.92
C ASN A 41 2.92 2.76 -20.24
N PRO A 42 2.39 3.27 -21.36
CA PRO A 42 0.94 3.39 -21.57
C PRO A 42 0.20 2.07 -21.88
N GLU A 43 0.83 0.89 -21.76
CA GLU A 43 0.21 -0.39 -22.13
C GLU A 43 0.03 -1.40 -20.98
N HIS A 44 0.32 -1.03 -19.73
CA HIS A 44 -0.15 -1.82 -18.58
C HIS A 44 -1.40 -1.19 -18.02
N LYS A 45 -2.58 -1.64 -18.48
CA LYS A 45 -3.81 -1.45 -17.72
C LYS A 45 -3.62 -2.24 -16.43
N GLU A 46 -3.17 -1.58 -15.37
CA GLU A 46 -3.04 -2.22 -14.05
C GLU A 46 -4.39 -2.84 -13.71
N ILE A 47 -4.39 -4.16 -13.55
CA ILE A 47 -5.58 -4.90 -13.19
C ILE A 47 -5.92 -4.45 -11.77
N GLU A 48 -7.13 -3.92 -11.59
CA GLU A 48 -7.63 -3.54 -10.27
C GLU A 48 -7.61 -4.76 -9.34
N ARG A 49 -7.05 -4.60 -8.13
CA ARG A 49 -6.90 -5.69 -7.15
C ARG A 49 -7.63 -5.33 -5.87
N ILE A 50 -8.03 -6.33 -5.09
CA ILE A 50 -8.49 -6.13 -3.72
C ILE A 50 -7.29 -6.01 -2.78
N GLN A 51 -7.25 -4.95 -1.98
CA GLN A 51 -6.14 -4.67 -1.06
C GLN A 51 -6.44 -5.08 0.38
N THR A 52 -7.60 -4.69 0.91
CA THR A 52 -7.88 -4.81 2.35
C THR A 52 -9.38 -4.89 2.61
N ALA A 53 -9.76 -5.54 3.72
CA ALA A 53 -11.13 -5.56 4.18
C ALA A 53 -11.51 -4.19 4.76
N ALA A 54 -12.79 -3.82 4.59
CA ALA A 54 -13.26 -2.51 4.99
C ALA A 54 -14.68 -2.51 5.54
N LEU A 55 -14.92 -1.56 6.44
CA LEU A 55 -16.25 -1.17 6.92
C LEU A 55 -16.50 0.28 6.55
N LEU A 56 -17.60 0.52 5.83
CA LEU A 56 -18.06 1.86 5.46
C LEU A 56 -19.19 2.29 6.39
N LEU A 57 -18.97 3.39 7.11
CA LEU A 57 -19.95 4.02 7.98
C LEU A 57 -20.17 5.47 7.51
N GLY A 58 -21.32 5.74 6.87
CA GLY A 58 -21.54 7.02 6.22
C GLY A 58 -20.46 7.27 5.17
N ASP A 59 -19.64 8.30 5.40
CA ASP A 59 -18.51 8.68 4.52
C ASP A 59 -17.14 8.20 5.05
N GLN A 60 -17.11 7.54 6.21
CA GLN A 60 -15.87 7.05 6.83
C GLN A 60 -15.61 5.59 6.49
N MET A 61 -14.38 5.30 6.09
CA MET A 61 -13.91 3.95 5.81
C MET A 61 -12.92 3.50 6.88
N TYR A 62 -13.22 2.37 7.48
CA TYR A 62 -12.34 1.67 8.42
C TYR A 62 -11.76 0.46 7.72
N THR A 63 -10.44 0.29 7.75
CA THR A 63 -9.75 -0.78 7.02
C THR A 63 -8.98 -1.70 7.96
N GLY A 64 -8.70 -2.91 7.50
CA GLY A 64 -7.91 -3.91 8.22
C GLY A 64 -7.61 -5.12 7.34
N GLN A 65 -6.61 -5.93 7.72
CA GLN A 65 -6.30 -7.15 6.98
C GLN A 65 -7.50 -8.11 6.97
N THR A 66 -8.28 -8.08 8.05
CA THR A 66 -9.54 -8.81 8.18
C THR A 66 -10.69 -7.86 8.50
N HIS A 67 -11.93 -8.32 8.27
CA HIS A 67 -13.11 -7.59 8.71
C HIS A 67 -13.14 -7.37 10.23
N LEU A 68 -12.55 -8.29 11.00
CA LEU A 68 -12.43 -8.14 12.45
C LEU A 68 -11.51 -6.96 12.83
N GLU A 69 -10.39 -6.79 12.13
CA GLU A 69 -9.50 -5.64 12.36
C GLU A 69 -10.17 -4.32 11.97
N ALA A 70 -10.86 -4.28 10.84
CA ALA A 70 -11.65 -3.13 10.44
C ALA A 70 -12.75 -2.81 11.47
N LEU A 71 -13.36 -3.84 12.07
CA LEU A 71 -14.35 -3.70 13.15
C LEU A 71 -13.73 -3.12 14.42
N VAL A 72 -12.53 -3.57 14.81
CA VAL A 72 -11.81 -3.03 15.96
C VAL A 72 -11.48 -1.54 15.74
N ALA A 73 -11.07 -1.16 14.53
CA ALA A 73 -10.83 0.24 14.18
C ALA A 73 -12.10 1.07 14.31
N LEU A 74 -13.23 0.58 13.80
CA LEU A 74 -14.53 1.22 13.95
C LEU A 74 -14.95 1.34 15.42
N GLN A 75 -14.83 0.26 16.19
CA GLN A 75 -15.24 0.22 17.60
C GLN A 75 -14.43 1.18 18.48
N LYS A 76 -13.18 1.45 18.11
CA LYS A 76 -12.32 2.41 18.83
C LYS A 76 -12.85 3.84 18.74
N GLU A 77 -13.44 4.21 17.61
CA GLU A 77 -14.04 5.53 17.39
C GLU A 77 -15.52 5.57 17.79
N HIS A 78 -16.22 4.45 17.62
CA HIS A 78 -17.66 4.30 17.83
C HIS A 78 -17.97 3.10 18.73
N PRO A 79 -17.76 3.21 20.06
CA PRO A 79 -17.98 2.09 20.98
C PRO A 79 -19.45 1.66 21.08
N ASP A 80 -20.40 2.51 20.68
CA ASP A 80 -21.84 2.31 20.70
C ASP A 80 -22.41 1.73 19.39
N TYR A 81 -21.56 1.43 18.40
CA TYR A 81 -21.99 0.98 17.06
C TYR A 81 -22.91 -0.25 17.08
N ASN A 82 -22.78 -1.10 18.11
CA ASN A 82 -23.61 -2.31 18.29
C ASN A 82 -25.12 -2.01 18.37
N THR A 83 -25.49 -0.77 18.67
CA THR A 83 -26.89 -0.32 18.73
C THR A 83 -27.41 0.15 17.37
N TRP A 84 -26.55 0.28 16.36
CA TRP A 84 -26.91 0.80 15.06
C TRP A 84 -27.46 -0.29 14.17
N VAL A 85 -28.62 -0.01 13.59
CA VAL A 85 -29.36 -0.93 12.72
C VAL A 85 -29.80 -0.21 11.46
N GLY A 86 -30.05 -0.97 10.40
CA GLY A 86 -30.49 -0.44 9.11
C GLY A 86 -29.43 0.45 8.47
N GLU A 87 -29.81 1.65 8.04
CA GLU A 87 -28.94 2.59 7.31
C GLU A 87 -27.76 3.12 8.15
N ARG A 88 -27.84 3.02 9.48
CA ARG A 88 -26.73 3.39 10.38
C ARG A 88 -25.72 2.25 10.59
N ALA A 89 -26.04 1.04 10.16
CA ALA A 89 -25.13 -0.08 10.31
C ALA A 89 -23.97 0.07 9.31
N PRO A 90 -22.72 -0.22 9.74
CA PRO A 90 -21.58 -0.21 8.85
C PRO A 90 -21.75 -1.26 7.75
N LYS A 91 -21.50 -0.86 6.50
CA LYS A 91 -21.50 -1.76 5.35
C LYS A 91 -20.17 -2.49 5.29
N GLN A 92 -20.21 -3.80 5.12
CA GLN A 92 -19.01 -4.61 4.95
C GLN A 92 -18.62 -4.66 3.47
N GLY A 93 -17.32 -4.60 3.21
CA GLY A 93 -16.78 -4.64 1.86
C GLY A 93 -15.27 -4.62 1.86
N PHE A 94 -14.70 -4.15 0.77
CA PHE A 94 -13.26 -4.12 0.56
C PHE A 94 -12.82 -2.81 -0.09
N ILE A 95 -11.53 -2.49 0.06
CA ILE A 95 -10.88 -1.43 -0.70
C ILE A 95 -10.09 -2.06 -1.83
N THR A 96 -10.25 -1.48 -3.01
CA THR A 96 -9.50 -1.83 -4.22
C THR A 96 -8.19 -1.06 -4.30
N SER A 97 -7.29 -1.46 -5.21
CA SER A 97 -6.06 -0.73 -5.51
C SER A 97 -6.27 0.69 -6.03
N THR A 98 -7.47 1.00 -6.52
CA THR A 98 -7.86 2.35 -6.95
C THR A 98 -8.39 3.21 -5.80
N GLY A 99 -8.52 2.66 -4.59
CA GLY A 99 -8.97 3.36 -3.39
C GLY A 99 -10.49 3.44 -3.23
N ARG A 100 -11.28 2.83 -4.13
CA ARG A 100 -12.74 2.78 -3.98
C ARG A 100 -13.19 1.61 -3.10
N PHE A 101 -14.27 1.86 -2.35
CA PHE A 101 -15.00 0.83 -1.62
C PHE A 101 -15.86 0.00 -2.57
N VAL A 102 -15.82 -1.31 -2.41
CA VAL A 102 -16.62 -2.28 -3.16
C VAL A 102 -17.28 -3.26 -2.21
N ASP A 103 -18.47 -3.74 -2.57
CA ASP A 103 -19.12 -4.82 -1.83
C ASP A 103 -18.43 -6.17 -2.07
N ARG A 104 -18.88 -7.22 -1.38
CA ARG A 104 -18.26 -8.55 -1.45
C ARG A 104 -18.41 -9.21 -2.81
N ASP A 105 -19.54 -9.01 -3.48
CA ASP A 105 -19.86 -9.60 -4.78
C ASP A 105 -19.00 -8.98 -5.88
N GLU A 106 -18.83 -7.65 -5.85
CA GLU A 106 -17.94 -6.92 -6.72
C GLU A 106 -16.48 -7.25 -6.40
N ALA A 107 -16.12 -7.32 -5.12
CA ALA A 107 -14.77 -7.66 -4.70
C ALA A 107 -14.37 -9.05 -5.20
N GLY A 108 -15.27 -10.04 -5.15
CA GLY A 108 -15.05 -11.38 -5.66
C GLY A 108 -14.74 -11.41 -7.16
N LYS A 109 -15.43 -10.58 -7.96
CA LYS A 109 -15.18 -10.46 -9.41
C LYS A 109 -13.83 -9.79 -9.70
N ILE A 110 -13.49 -8.76 -8.95
CA ILE A 110 -12.20 -8.06 -9.07
C ILE A 110 -11.06 -9.01 -8.69
N ALA A 111 -11.19 -9.71 -7.56
CA ALA A 111 -10.20 -10.67 -7.10
C ALA A 111 -10.00 -11.85 -8.07
N ASP A 112 -11.08 -12.35 -8.67
CA ASP A 112 -11.01 -13.40 -9.70
C ASP A 112 -10.29 -12.91 -10.96
N ASN A 113 -10.64 -11.71 -11.46
CA ASN A 113 -9.96 -11.09 -12.60
C ASN A 113 -8.49 -10.77 -12.33
N ALA A 114 -8.14 -10.50 -11.08
CA ALA A 114 -6.79 -10.23 -10.61
C ALA A 114 -6.00 -11.49 -10.23
N GLU A 115 -6.56 -12.68 -10.46
CA GLU A 115 -5.97 -13.98 -10.14
C GLU A 115 -5.67 -14.16 -8.63
N GLN A 116 -6.30 -13.36 -7.76
CA GLN A 116 -6.10 -13.42 -6.30
C GLN A 116 -6.74 -14.66 -5.66
N LEU A 117 -7.57 -15.39 -6.41
CA LEU A 117 -8.32 -16.58 -5.97
C LEU A 117 -7.80 -17.89 -6.57
N GLU A 118 -6.67 -17.89 -7.29
CA GLU A 118 -6.17 -19.09 -7.98
C GLU A 118 -5.75 -20.20 -7.03
N HIS A 119 -5.25 -19.84 -5.85
CA HIS A 119 -4.85 -20.78 -4.82
C HIS A 119 -6.03 -21.57 -4.21
N LEU A 120 -7.27 -21.10 -4.39
CA LEU A 120 -8.47 -21.76 -3.90
C LEU A 120 -8.88 -22.93 -4.80
N GLU A 121 -9.46 -23.96 -4.20
CA GLU A 121 -10.13 -25.03 -4.96
C GLU A 121 -11.31 -24.48 -5.78
N SER A 122 -11.68 -25.17 -6.85
CA SER A 122 -12.71 -24.70 -7.80
C SER A 122 -14.06 -24.35 -7.14
N ASN A 123 -14.49 -25.12 -6.14
CA ASN A 123 -15.72 -24.86 -5.40
C ASN A 123 -15.62 -23.61 -4.53
N SER A 124 -14.49 -23.45 -3.82
CA SER A 124 -14.21 -22.28 -2.98
C SER A 124 -14.07 -21.01 -3.81
N ARG A 125 -13.39 -21.08 -4.95
CA ARG A 125 -13.28 -19.98 -5.91
C ARG A 125 -14.65 -19.55 -6.44
N ARG A 126 -15.51 -20.51 -6.79
CA ARG A 126 -16.88 -20.21 -7.25
C ARG A 126 -17.71 -19.50 -6.19
N ARG A 127 -17.55 -19.86 -4.91
CA ARG A 127 -18.18 -19.16 -3.78
C ARG A 127 -17.60 -17.75 -3.63
N ALA A 128 -16.28 -17.62 -3.60
CA ALA A 128 -15.58 -16.35 -3.39
C ALA A 128 -15.89 -15.30 -4.47
N ARG A 129 -16.26 -15.70 -5.69
CA ARG A 129 -16.74 -14.77 -6.74
C ARG A 129 -18.03 -14.03 -6.41
N GLY A 130 -18.85 -14.57 -5.52
CA GLY A 130 -20.15 -14.01 -5.15
C GLY A 130 -20.28 -13.65 -3.67
N ASP A 131 -19.34 -14.06 -2.82
CA ASP A 131 -19.30 -13.68 -1.41
C ASP A 131 -17.85 -13.83 -0.94
N LEU A 132 -17.00 -12.86 -1.31
CA LEU A 132 -15.59 -12.87 -0.97
C LEU A 132 -15.42 -12.63 0.53
N HIS A 133 -14.61 -13.46 1.18
CA HIS A 133 -14.14 -13.23 2.54
C HIS A 133 -12.67 -12.79 2.54
N SER A 134 -12.24 -12.12 3.62
CA SER A 134 -10.84 -11.67 3.77
C SER A 134 -9.84 -12.82 3.71
N GLU A 135 -10.25 -14.00 4.18
CA GLU A 135 -9.40 -15.19 4.26
C GLU A 135 -9.21 -15.88 2.90
N ASP A 136 -10.05 -15.54 1.91
CA ASP A 136 -9.98 -16.09 0.56
C ASP A 136 -8.94 -15.38 -0.32
N LEU A 137 -8.38 -14.26 0.15
CA LEU A 137 -7.37 -13.52 -0.58
C LEU A 137 -6.00 -14.13 -0.30
N ALA A 138 -5.24 -14.38 -1.37
CA ALA A 138 -3.84 -14.75 -1.22
C ALA A 138 -3.08 -13.60 -0.51
N PRO A 139 -2.14 -13.93 0.40
CA PRO A 139 -1.20 -12.95 0.94
C PRO A 139 -0.31 -12.33 -0.14
#